data_AF-A0A7W2N726-F1
#
_entry.id   AF-A0A7W2N726-F1
#
_cell.length_a   1.000
_cell.length_b   1.000
_cell.length_c   1.000
_cell.angle_alpha   90.00
_cell.angle_beta   90.00
_cell.angle_gamma   90.00
#
_symmetry.space_group_name_H-M   'P 1'
#
loop_
_entity.id
_entity.type
_entity.pdbx_description
1 polymer ?
#
loop_
_entity_poly.entity_id
_entity_poly.type
_entity_poly.pdbx_seq_one_letter_code
_entity_poly.pdbx_strand_id
1 'polypeptide(L)' 'MDGKILYLYAKGMTTREIVDTFKEMYDADISSTLISRVTSAPLFKSFN' A
#
# COMPACT_ATOMS: atom_id res chain seq x y z
N MET A 1 8.57 3.67 1.71
CA MET A 1 7.15 3.73 1.27
C MET A 1 6.44 2.41 1.50
N ASP A 2 7.07 1.28 1.16
CA ASP A 2 6.51 -0.07 1.25
C ASP A 2 6.04 -0.47 2.66
N GLY A 3 6.82 -0.17 3.71
CA GLY A 3 6.42 -0.47 5.09
C GLY A 3 5.14 0.27 5.54
N LYS A 4 4.89 1.48 5.04
CA LYS A 4 3.65 2.23 5.32
C LYS A 4 2.46 1.62 4.57
N ILE A 5 2.67 1.20 3.31
CA ILE A 5 1.65 0.49 2.52
C ILE A 5 1.23 -0.80 3.24
N LEU A 6 2.19 -1.60 3.71
CA LEU A 6 1.92 -2.85 4.43
C LEU A 6 1.19 -2.61 5.76
N TYR A 7 1.58 -1.57 6.51
CA TYR A 7 0.91 -1.18 7.76
C TYR A 7 -0.56 -0.80 7.53
N LEU A 8 -0.86 0.00 6.50
CA LEU A 8 -2.22 0.43 6.18
C LEU A 8 -3.07 -0.73 5.66
N TYR A 9 -2.48 -1.62 4.85
CA TYR A 9 -3.16 -2.83 4.38
C TYR A 9 -3.47 -3.79 5.55
N ALA A 10 -2.54 -3.96 6.49
CA ALA A 10 -2.75 -4.75 7.71
C ALA A 10 -3.82 -4.16 8.65
N LYS A 11 -4.08 -2.84 8.57
CA LYS A 11 -5.20 -2.20 9.25
C LYS A 11 -6.57 -2.44 8.59
N GLY A 12 -6.60 -3.15 7.47
CA GLY A 12 -7.84 -3.42 6.72
C GLY A 12 -8.21 -2.32 5.72
N MET A 13 -7.32 -1.37 5.45
CA MET A 13 -7.56 -0.37 4.41
C MET A 13 -7.45 -1.01 3.03
N THR A 14 -8.37 -0.64 2.14
CA THR A 14 -8.37 -1.08 0.75
C THR A 14 -7.25 -0.38 -0.04
N THR A 15 -6.83 -1.00 -1.15
CA THR A 15 -5.82 -0.42 -2.04
C THR A 15 -6.15 1.01 -2.46
N ARG A 16 -7.43 1.34 -2.68
CA ARG A 16 -7.87 2.68 -3.08
C ARG A 16 -7.67 3.71 -1.96
N GLU A 17 -8.09 3.38 -0.73
CA GLU A 17 -7.91 4.24 0.43
C GLU A 17 -6.42 4.49 0.73
N ILE A 18 -5.58 3.48 0.49
CA ILE A 18 -4.12 3.63 0.62
C ILE A 18 -3.58 4.61 -0.43
N VAL A 19 -3.98 4.52 -1.70
CA VAL A 19 -3.58 5.50 -2.73
C VAL A 19 -3.98 6.91 -2.33
N ASP A 20 -5.23 7.10 -1.94
CA ASP A 20 -5.78 8.41 -1.57
C ASP A 20 -5.03 9.00 -0.36
N THR A 21 -4.73 8.17 0.65
CA THR A 21 -3.92 8.57 1.82
C THR A 21 -2.52 9.06 1.42
N PHE A 22 -1.86 8.37 0.49
CA PHE A 22 -0.53 8.78 0.03
C PHE A 22 -0.57 10.05 -0.83
N LYS A 23 -1.63 10.23 -1.61
CA LYS A 23 -1.87 11.44 -2.38
C LYS A 23 -2.10 12.64 -1.47
N GLU A 24 -2.91 12.49 -0.43
CA GLU A 24 -3.16 13.57 0.55
C GLU A 24 -1.93 13.91 1.40
N MET A 25 -1.17 12.90 1.84
CA MET A 25 -0.03 13.13 2.75
C MET A 25 1.25 13.61 2.06
N TYR A 26 1.46 13.25 0.78
CA TYR A 26 2.73 13.49 0.09
C TYR A 26 2.58 14.20 -1.27
N ASP A 27 1.36 14.55 -1.70
CA ASP A 27 1.04 15.01 -3.07
C ASP A 27 1.65 14.11 -4.16
N ALA A 28 1.84 12.83 -3.82
CA ALA A 28 2.52 11.86 -4.64
C ALA A 28 1.48 10.97 -5.31
N ASP A 29 1.40 11.03 -6.64
CA ASP A 29 0.55 10.13 -7.41
C ASP A 29 1.18 8.73 -7.46
N ILE A 30 1.01 7.99 -6.37
CA ILE A 30 1.51 6.63 -6.25
C ILE A 30 0.64 5.73 -7.13
N SER A 31 1.23 5.21 -8.21
CA SER A 31 0.52 4.29 -9.10
C SER A 31 0.01 3.05 -8.36
N SER A 32 -1.20 2.61 -8.69
CA SER A 32 -1.78 1.36 -8.21
C SER A 32 -0.87 0.14 -8.49
N THR A 33 -0.03 0.22 -9.53
CA THR A 33 0.98 -0.78 -9.87
C THR A 33 2.07 -0.91 -8.78
N LEU A 34 2.49 0.19 -8.15
CA LEU A 34 3.46 0.14 -7.05
C LEU A 34 2.85 -0.56 -5.83
N ILE A 35 1.61 -0.25 -5.49
CA ILE A 35 0.93 -0.89 -4.36
C ILE A 35 0.74 -2.38 -4.62
N SER A 36 0.29 -2.75 -5.83
CA SER A 36 0.14 -4.16 -6.23
C SER A 36 1.44 -4.93 -6.08
N ARG A 37 2.58 -4.37 -6.54
CA ARG A 37 3.91 -4.98 -6.38
C ARG A 37 4.28 -5.19 -4.91
N VAL A 38 4.08 -4.19 -4.06
CA VAL A 38 4.39 -4.28 -2.62
C VAL A 38 3.54 -5.33 -1.93
N THR A 39 2.23 -5.41 -2.26
CA THR A 39 1.33 -6.43 -1.70
C THR A 39 1.58 -7.83 -2.28
N SER A 40 2.10 -7.94 -3.50
CA SER A 40 2.44 -9.24 -4.11
C SER A 40 3.80 -9.79 -3.66
N ALA A 41 4.56 -9.02 -2.89
CA ALA A 41 5.88 -9.43 -2.44
C ALA A 41 5.78 -10.71 -1.57
N PRO A 42 6.70 -11.68 -1.74
CA PRO A 42 6.67 -12.95 -1.00
C PRO A 42 6.62 -12.77 0.52
N LEU A 43 7.24 -11.68 1.01
CA LEU A 43 7.20 -11.27 2.41
C LEU A 43 5.76 -11.05 2.91
N PHE A 44 4.90 -10.36 2.16
CA PHE A 44 3.51 -10.11 2.58
C PHE A 44 2.65 -11.37 2.52
N LYS A 45 2.85 -12.21 1.49
CA LYS A 45 2.09 -13.46 1.31
C LYS A 45 2.32 -14.48 2.43
N SER A 46 3.38 -14.32 3.22
CA SER A 46 3.68 -15.16 4.38
C SER A 46 3.01 -14.69 5.68
N PHE A 47 2.34 -13.53 5.68
CA PHE A 47 1.61 -12.96 6.84
C PHE A 47 0.08 -13.09 6.72
N ASN A 48 -0.42 -13.79 5.70
CA ASN A 48 -1.84 -14.02 5.42
C ASN A 48 -2.08 -15.52 5.27
#